data_AF-A0A0N0SYJ2-F1
#
_entry.id   AF-A0A0N0SYJ2-F1
#
_cell.length_a   1.000
_cell.length_b   1.000
_cell.length_c   1.000
_cell.angle_alpha   90.00
_cell.angle_beta   90.00
_cell.angle_gamma   90.00
#
_symmetry.space_group_name_H-M   'P 1'
#
loop_
_entity.id
_entity.type
_entity.pdbx_description
1 polymer ?
#
loop_
_entity_poly.entity_id
_entity_poly.type
_entity_poly.pdbx_seq_one_letter_code
_entity_poly.pdbx_strand_id
1 'polypeptide(L)'
;MTLAVAGAALLAPTLPAAVHSNEPVRYEGSVRAADLLAKVRDCAPVSHGHYRSDAGTPADIPVCGTEEAVFWKADMDIDCDGSPGPRCNSHTDPYFADSTAYQQSDGRQLDPQRLPFIVVPAASSIWNYRDSGIRGGSVAAVVYRDRVQYAVVGDTGPRDIIGEASYATAYGLGINPDPHGGGAPSGVTYIVFKNSRVSPIEDHAAAVETGEQLAKQFVGQADSVDTVEESDESVDGG
;
A
#
# COMPACT_ATOMS: atom_id res chain seq x y z
N MET A 1 -53.64 -56.49 34.93
CA MET A 1 -53.37 -55.54 33.83
C MET A 1 -51.98 -54.97 34.02
N THR A 2 -51.03 -55.43 33.22
CA THR A 2 -49.61 -55.04 33.22
C THR A 2 -49.43 -53.76 32.41
N LEU A 3 -48.87 -52.71 33.02
CA LEU A 3 -48.48 -51.46 32.34
C LEU A 3 -46.98 -51.51 32.01
N ALA A 4 -46.66 -51.46 30.72
CA ALA A 4 -45.32 -51.26 30.20
C ALA A 4 -45.00 -49.76 30.16
N VAL A 5 -43.87 -49.36 30.76
CA VAL A 5 -43.35 -48.00 30.70
C VAL A 5 -42.32 -47.95 29.57
N ALA A 6 -42.64 -47.24 28.49
CA ALA A 6 -41.72 -46.98 27.38
C ALA A 6 -40.93 -45.70 27.66
N GLY A 7 -39.60 -45.80 27.67
CA GLY A 7 -38.68 -44.68 27.82
C GLY A 7 -38.55 -43.87 26.54
N ALA A 8 -38.57 -42.54 26.66
CA ALA A 8 -38.23 -41.62 25.59
C ALA A 8 -36.78 -41.13 25.80
N ALA A 9 -35.86 -41.55 24.92
CA ALA A 9 -34.50 -41.02 24.87
C ALA A 9 -34.52 -39.68 24.12
N LEU A 10 -34.11 -38.60 24.81
CA LEU A 10 -33.91 -37.28 24.23
C LEU A 10 -32.57 -37.26 23.47
N LEU A 11 -32.64 -37.22 22.14
CA LEU A 11 -31.49 -36.92 21.29
C LEU A 11 -31.34 -35.40 21.19
N ALA A 12 -30.28 -34.84 21.78
CA ALA A 12 -29.92 -33.44 21.61
C ALA A 12 -29.24 -33.24 20.25
N PRO A 13 -29.64 -32.24 19.45
CA PRO A 13 -28.96 -31.93 18.20
C PRO A 13 -27.62 -31.26 18.50
N THR A 14 -26.52 -31.91 18.11
CA THR A 14 -25.19 -31.30 18.07
C THR A 14 -25.16 -30.28 16.92
N LEU A 15 -25.06 -28.99 17.25
CA LEU A 15 -24.81 -27.96 16.25
C LEU A 15 -23.41 -28.16 15.65
N PRO A 16 -23.24 -28.09 14.31
CA PRO A 16 -21.92 -28.11 13.71
C PRO A 16 -21.13 -26.87 14.17
N ALA A 17 -19.87 -27.09 14.52
CA ALA A 17 -18.94 -26.00 14.81
C ALA A 17 -18.89 -25.03 13.62
N ALA A 18 -18.98 -23.73 13.92
CA ALA A 18 -18.79 -22.68 12.91
C ALA A 18 -17.41 -22.87 12.26
N VAL A 19 -17.42 -23.26 10.99
CA VAL A 19 -16.23 -23.22 10.13
C VAL A 19 -15.88 -21.73 10.03
N HIS A 20 -14.76 -21.32 10.62
CA HIS A 20 -14.19 -20.02 10.32
C HIS A 20 -13.90 -20.03 8.83
N SER A 21 -14.70 -19.30 8.05
CA SER A 21 -14.36 -18.98 6.67
C SER A 21 -12.96 -18.37 6.71
N ASN A 22 -11.97 -19.04 6.13
CA ASN A 22 -10.76 -18.37 5.68
C ASN A 22 -11.22 -17.38 4.60
N GLU A 23 -11.69 -16.21 5.02
CA GLU A 23 -11.77 -15.06 4.13
C GLU A 23 -10.36 -14.93 3.53
N PRO A 24 -10.20 -15.05 2.20
CA PRO A 24 -8.90 -14.80 1.61
C PRO A 24 -8.49 -13.41 2.06
N VAL A 25 -7.29 -13.32 2.65
CA VAL A 25 -6.62 -12.04 2.88
C VAL A 25 -6.75 -11.27 1.57
N ARG A 26 -7.54 -10.18 1.57
CA ARG A 26 -7.71 -9.36 0.38
C ARG A 26 -6.39 -8.64 0.15
N TYR A 27 -5.53 -9.26 -0.65
CA TYR A 27 -4.40 -8.60 -1.27
C TYR A 27 -4.98 -7.62 -2.30
N GLU A 28 -4.43 -6.42 -2.35
CA GLU A 28 -4.77 -5.50 -3.42
C GLU A 28 -3.94 -5.87 -4.66
N GLY A 29 -4.60 -6.24 -5.75
CA GLY A 29 -3.93 -6.73 -6.96
C GLY A 29 -3.52 -8.21 -6.92
N SER A 30 -2.75 -8.64 -7.92
CA SER A 30 -2.31 -10.03 -8.12
C SER A 30 -0.81 -10.23 -7.93
N VAL A 31 -0.01 -9.16 -7.93
CA VAL A 31 1.43 -9.24 -7.70
C VAL A 31 1.72 -9.59 -6.24
N ARG A 32 2.51 -10.63 -6.00
CA ARG A 32 2.83 -11.08 -4.64
C ARG A 32 3.86 -10.15 -4.00
N ALA A 33 3.67 -9.87 -2.71
CA ALA A 33 4.63 -9.11 -1.89
C ALA A 33 6.06 -9.66 -2.01
N ALA A 34 6.24 -10.99 -2.02
CA ALA A 34 7.55 -11.61 -2.14
C ALA A 34 8.27 -11.29 -3.47
N ASP A 35 7.53 -11.12 -4.57
CA ASP A 35 8.11 -10.80 -5.88
C ASP A 35 8.59 -9.34 -5.92
N LEU A 36 7.81 -8.43 -5.33
CA LEU A 36 8.22 -7.03 -5.14
C LEU A 36 9.46 -6.94 -4.24
N LEU A 37 9.43 -7.60 -3.08
CA LEU A 37 10.55 -7.60 -2.11
C LEU A 37 11.83 -8.20 -2.70
N ALA A 38 11.72 -9.19 -3.59
CA ALA A 38 12.87 -9.74 -4.29
C ALA A 38 13.57 -8.69 -5.18
N LYS A 39 12.81 -7.79 -5.81
CA LYS A 39 13.35 -6.73 -6.68
C LYS A 39 13.99 -5.58 -5.93
N VAL A 40 13.67 -5.40 -4.66
CA VAL A 40 14.15 -4.30 -3.81
C VAL A 40 15.00 -4.79 -2.63
N ARG A 41 15.56 -6.01 -2.72
CA ARG A 41 16.41 -6.57 -1.67
C ARG A 41 17.73 -5.83 -1.52
N ASP A 42 18.33 -5.44 -2.64
CA ASP A 42 19.67 -4.85 -2.68
C ASP A 42 19.54 -3.34 -2.92
N CYS A 43 20.25 -2.53 -2.15
CA CYS A 43 20.15 -1.07 -2.21
C CYS A 43 21.30 -0.45 -3.01
N ALA A 44 20.95 0.22 -4.11
CA ALA A 44 21.80 1.23 -4.75
C ALA A 44 21.31 2.62 -4.31
N PRO A 45 22.00 3.32 -3.39
CA PRO A 45 21.51 4.59 -2.85
C PRO A 45 21.34 5.66 -3.92
N VAL A 46 20.20 6.35 -3.89
CA VAL A 46 19.92 7.57 -4.66
C VAL A 46 19.82 8.81 -3.75
N SER A 47 19.78 8.62 -2.43
CA SER A 47 20.00 9.68 -1.46
C SER A 47 21.49 9.92 -1.20
N HIS A 48 21.85 11.15 -0.82
CA HIS A 48 23.18 11.55 -0.38
C HIS A 48 23.40 11.37 1.14
N GLY A 49 22.37 10.90 1.85
CA GLY A 49 22.40 10.62 3.28
C GLY A 49 21.32 9.60 3.67
N HIS A 50 21.12 9.46 4.97
CA HIS A 50 20.11 8.56 5.55
C HIS A 50 19.03 9.38 6.27
N TYR A 51 17.85 8.80 6.34
CA TYR A 51 16.70 9.29 7.09
C TYR A 51 16.57 8.54 8.42
N ARG A 52 15.83 9.16 9.34
CA ARG A 52 15.39 8.57 10.61
C ARG A 52 13.98 8.01 10.45
N SER A 53 13.65 7.00 11.25
CA SER A 53 12.26 6.58 11.45
C SER A 53 11.48 7.63 12.25
N ASP A 54 12.12 8.18 13.29
CA ASP A 54 11.47 9.10 14.23
C ASP A 54 12.42 10.22 14.66
N ALA A 55 11.85 11.26 15.27
CA ALA A 55 12.62 12.28 15.95
C ALA A 55 13.51 11.67 17.06
N GLY A 56 14.83 11.85 16.93
CA GLY A 56 15.81 11.41 17.92
C GLY A 56 16.32 9.98 17.76
N THR A 57 15.80 9.19 16.81
CA THR A 57 16.41 7.88 16.45
C THR A 57 17.59 8.09 15.50
N PRO A 58 18.53 7.14 15.38
CA PRO A 58 19.63 7.24 14.41
C PRO A 58 19.14 7.41 12.96
N ALA A 59 19.94 8.08 12.12
CA ALA A 59 19.66 8.20 10.69
C ALA A 59 20.36 7.05 9.96
N ASP A 60 19.63 5.99 9.66
CA ASP A 60 20.15 4.74 9.07
C ASP A 60 19.29 4.19 7.91
N ILE A 61 18.23 4.90 7.50
CA ILE A 61 17.35 4.50 6.40
C ILE A 61 17.82 5.17 5.09
N PRO A 62 18.43 4.44 4.13
CA PRO A 62 18.76 4.98 2.83
C PRO A 62 17.52 5.01 1.91
N VAL A 63 17.53 5.91 0.94
CA VAL A 63 16.62 5.83 -0.22
C VAL A 63 17.40 5.19 -1.37
N CYS A 64 16.87 4.09 -1.89
CA CYS A 64 17.50 3.25 -2.91
C CYS A 64 16.76 3.40 -4.25
N GLY A 65 17.39 3.06 -5.37
CA GLY A 65 16.75 3.15 -6.67
C GLY A 65 17.11 2.02 -7.62
N THR A 66 16.18 1.72 -8.52
CA THR A 66 16.37 0.96 -9.75
C THR A 66 16.16 1.87 -10.96
N GLU A 67 16.10 1.33 -12.17
CA GLU A 67 15.68 2.10 -13.35
C GLU A 67 14.21 2.55 -13.24
N GLU A 68 13.35 1.67 -12.72
CA GLU A 68 11.89 1.79 -12.73
C GLU A 68 11.32 2.39 -11.44
N ALA A 69 12.00 2.24 -10.30
CA ALA A 69 11.45 2.61 -8.99
C ALA A 69 12.49 3.27 -8.07
N VAL A 70 11.98 4.00 -7.08
CA VAL A 70 12.70 4.39 -5.87
C VAL A 70 12.06 3.66 -4.70
N PHE A 71 12.86 3.21 -3.74
CA PHE A 71 12.33 2.47 -2.60
C PHE A 71 13.14 2.67 -1.32
N TRP A 72 12.49 2.40 -0.20
CA TRP A 72 13.10 2.35 1.12
C TRP A 72 12.34 1.36 2.01
N LYS A 73 12.99 0.91 3.07
CA LYS A 73 12.38 0.10 4.12
C LYS A 73 12.47 0.86 5.43
N ALA A 74 11.33 1.05 6.08
CA ALA A 74 11.20 1.84 7.29
C ALA A 74 10.17 1.20 8.24
N ASP A 75 9.86 1.94 9.29
CA ASP A 75 8.62 1.90 10.05
C ASP A 75 7.43 2.42 9.21
N MET A 76 6.29 2.53 9.87
CA MET A 76 5.11 3.24 9.38
C MET A 76 4.46 3.99 10.53
N ASP A 77 4.69 5.29 10.60
CA ASP A 77 3.87 6.24 11.33
C ASP A 77 2.59 6.54 10.54
N ILE A 78 1.51 6.84 11.27
CA ILE A 78 0.22 7.14 10.67
C ILE A 78 0.11 8.64 10.45
N ASP A 79 0.06 9.03 9.18
CA ASP A 79 -0.26 10.38 8.75
C ASP A 79 -1.79 10.52 8.70
N CYS A 80 -2.32 11.40 9.55
CA CYS A 80 -3.73 11.74 9.62
C CYS A 80 -4.04 13.13 9.05
N ASP A 81 -3.11 13.76 8.36
CA ASP A 81 -3.25 15.10 7.81
C ASP A 81 -4.25 15.15 6.64
N GLY A 82 -4.87 16.32 6.48
CA GLY A 82 -5.83 16.61 5.40
C GLY A 82 -7.25 16.84 5.88
N SER A 83 -8.22 16.30 5.14
CA SER A 83 -9.65 16.49 5.43
C SER A 83 -10.02 15.79 6.75
N PRO A 84 -10.52 16.54 7.75
CA PRO A 84 -10.88 15.94 9.03
C PRO A 84 -12.07 15.00 8.90
N GLY A 85 -12.03 13.89 9.63
CA GLY A 85 -13.14 12.96 9.79
C GLY A 85 -13.13 12.28 11.15
N PRO A 86 -13.88 11.17 11.33
CA PRO A 86 -14.07 10.58 12.66
C PRO A 86 -12.81 10.02 13.34
N ARG A 87 -11.80 9.58 12.57
CA ARG A 87 -10.56 8.97 13.09
C ARG A 87 -9.31 9.82 12.91
N CYS A 88 -9.29 10.69 11.91
CA CYS A 88 -8.22 11.66 11.69
C CYS A 88 -8.80 13.07 11.87
N ASN A 89 -8.44 13.72 12.98
CA ASN A 89 -8.80 15.09 13.32
C ASN A 89 -7.98 15.55 14.55
N SER A 90 -8.04 16.84 14.87
CA SER A 90 -7.30 17.45 15.99
C SER A 90 -7.64 16.93 17.40
N HIS A 91 -8.70 16.14 17.58
CA HIS A 91 -9.02 15.51 18.87
C HIS A 91 -8.44 14.09 18.98
N THR A 92 -8.19 13.44 17.84
CA THR A 92 -7.71 12.05 17.77
C THR A 92 -6.27 11.95 17.30
N ASP A 93 -5.64 13.07 16.93
CA ASP A 93 -4.23 13.16 16.60
C ASP A 93 -3.71 14.56 17.02
N PRO A 94 -2.74 14.65 17.94
CA PRO A 94 -2.21 15.90 18.45
C PRO A 94 -1.27 16.58 17.45
N TYR A 95 -0.83 15.86 16.42
CA TYR A 95 0.04 16.35 15.35
C TYR A 95 -0.72 16.70 14.07
N PHE A 96 -2.04 16.45 14.04
CA PHE A 96 -2.91 16.72 12.91
C PHE A 96 -2.77 18.13 12.31
N ALA A 97 -2.52 18.18 11.01
CA ALA A 97 -2.71 19.34 10.15
C ALA A 97 -3.95 19.17 9.27
N ASP A 98 -4.70 20.27 9.07
CA ASP A 98 -5.90 20.26 8.22
C ASP A 98 -5.58 20.36 6.71
N SER A 99 -4.34 20.06 6.31
CA SER A 99 -3.85 20.20 4.95
C SER A 99 -2.82 19.14 4.60
N THR A 100 -2.89 18.64 3.37
CA THR A 100 -1.85 17.82 2.76
C THR A 100 -1.07 18.63 1.72
N ALA A 101 0.16 18.22 1.39
CA ALA A 101 0.97 18.89 0.35
C ALA A 101 0.32 18.87 -1.04
N TYR A 102 -0.55 17.90 -1.30
CA TYR A 102 -1.32 17.79 -2.54
C TYR A 102 -2.83 17.80 -2.25
N GLN A 103 -3.61 18.33 -3.19
CA GLN A 103 -5.07 18.43 -3.06
C GLN A 103 -5.78 17.50 -4.04
N GLN A 104 -7.02 17.18 -3.73
CA GLN A 104 -7.97 16.53 -4.64
C GLN A 104 -8.20 17.40 -5.88
N SER A 105 -8.76 16.81 -6.93
CA SER A 105 -9.07 17.52 -8.18
C SER A 105 -10.10 18.64 -8.01
N ASP A 106 -10.91 18.60 -6.94
CA ASP A 106 -11.88 19.64 -6.58
C ASP A 106 -11.33 20.72 -5.64
N GLY A 107 -10.03 20.67 -5.33
CA GLY A 107 -9.35 21.63 -4.45
C GLY A 107 -9.48 21.37 -2.96
N ARG A 108 -10.21 20.32 -2.53
CA ARG A 108 -10.23 19.88 -1.14
C ARG A 108 -8.93 19.14 -0.78
N GLN A 109 -8.62 19.08 0.50
CA GLN A 109 -7.48 18.30 1.02
C GLN A 109 -7.78 16.81 0.93
N LEU A 110 -6.75 15.96 0.84
CA LEU A 110 -6.94 14.50 0.75
C LEU A 110 -7.64 13.98 2.02
N ASP A 111 -8.39 12.89 1.90
CA ASP A 111 -9.04 12.23 3.04
C ASP A 111 -8.18 11.04 3.48
N PRO A 112 -7.39 11.14 4.57
CA PRO A 112 -6.46 10.09 4.98
C PRO A 112 -7.16 8.80 5.41
N GLN A 113 -8.43 8.87 5.81
CA GLN A 113 -9.22 7.70 6.20
C GLN A 113 -9.77 6.93 4.99
N ARG A 114 -9.79 7.55 3.80
CA ARG A 114 -10.35 6.94 2.59
C ARG A 114 -9.34 6.69 1.48
N LEU A 115 -8.35 7.55 1.33
CA LEU A 115 -7.36 7.47 0.27
C LEU A 115 -6.04 6.88 0.80
N PRO A 116 -5.63 5.70 0.31
CA PRO A 116 -4.27 5.21 0.55
C PRO A 116 -3.25 6.14 -0.08
N PHE A 117 -2.46 6.80 0.78
CA PHE A 117 -1.32 7.58 0.35
C PHE A 117 -0.09 7.30 1.22
N ILE A 118 1.07 7.63 0.68
CA ILE A 118 2.35 7.68 1.39
C ILE A 118 2.83 9.12 1.49
N VAL A 119 3.73 9.33 2.44
CA VAL A 119 4.44 10.58 2.64
C VAL A 119 5.86 10.42 2.14
N VAL A 120 6.32 11.36 1.33
CA VAL A 120 7.74 11.44 0.96
C VAL A 120 8.40 12.56 1.77
N PRO A 121 9.67 12.43 2.19
CA PRO A 121 10.32 13.53 2.89
C PRO A 121 10.38 14.78 2.01
N ALA A 122 10.23 15.96 2.62
CA ALA A 122 10.41 17.21 1.90
C ALA A 122 11.80 17.27 1.25
N ALA A 123 11.83 17.62 -0.04
CA ALA A 123 13.07 17.63 -0.82
C ALA A 123 14.16 18.48 -0.15
N SER A 124 15.36 17.90 -0.07
CA SER A 124 16.50 18.47 0.64
C SER A 124 17.82 18.06 -0.01
N SER A 125 18.94 18.39 0.61
CA SER A 125 20.25 17.86 0.21
C SER A 125 20.44 16.38 0.52
N ILE A 126 19.56 15.76 1.33
CA ILE A 126 19.57 14.31 1.58
C ILE A 126 19.01 13.61 0.34
N TRP A 127 17.84 14.03 -0.14
CA TRP A 127 17.21 13.49 -1.33
C TRP A 127 16.20 14.48 -1.91
N ASN A 128 16.11 14.53 -3.23
CA ASN A 128 15.10 15.28 -3.96
C ASN A 128 14.31 14.31 -4.85
N TYR A 129 13.13 13.91 -4.38
CA TYR A 129 12.27 12.93 -5.05
C TYR A 129 11.89 13.33 -6.50
N ARG A 130 11.87 14.62 -6.80
CA ARG A 130 11.53 15.15 -8.13
C ARG A 130 12.53 14.74 -9.21
N ASP A 131 13.78 14.48 -8.85
CA ASP A 131 14.81 14.04 -9.79
C ASP A 131 14.55 12.61 -10.31
N SER A 132 13.69 11.86 -9.62
CA SER A 132 13.17 10.56 -10.07
C SER A 132 11.78 10.65 -10.73
N GLY A 133 11.33 11.86 -11.06
CA GLY A 133 10.00 12.11 -11.60
C GLY A 133 8.86 11.88 -10.61
N ILE A 134 9.14 11.75 -9.31
CA ILE A 134 8.11 11.57 -8.29
C ILE A 134 7.43 12.92 -8.01
N ARG A 135 6.10 12.90 -7.84
CA ARG A 135 5.23 14.06 -7.65
C ARG A 135 3.91 13.64 -7.00
N GLY A 136 3.06 14.60 -6.66
CA GLY A 136 1.71 14.31 -6.17
C GLY A 136 0.95 13.42 -7.14
N GLY A 137 0.39 12.33 -6.63
CA GLY A 137 -0.29 11.29 -7.41
C GLY A 137 0.63 10.25 -8.04
N SER A 138 1.96 10.31 -7.85
CA SER A 138 2.84 9.19 -8.22
C SER A 138 2.44 7.94 -7.45
N VAL A 139 2.47 6.79 -8.12
CA VAL A 139 1.96 5.54 -7.58
C VAL A 139 3.04 4.79 -6.82
N ALA A 140 2.68 4.26 -5.67
CA ALA A 140 3.52 3.43 -4.83
C ALA A 140 2.87 2.07 -4.58
N ALA A 141 3.69 1.03 -4.52
CA ALA A 141 3.34 -0.22 -3.84
C ALA A 141 3.96 -0.19 -2.44
N VAL A 142 3.12 -0.30 -1.41
CA VAL A 142 3.53 -0.40 -0.02
C VAL A 142 3.38 -1.85 0.41
N VAL A 143 4.45 -2.44 0.92
CA VAL A 143 4.51 -3.85 1.27
C VAL A 143 4.73 -4.00 2.76
N TYR A 144 3.87 -4.78 3.42
CA TYR A 144 4.05 -5.19 4.81
C TYR A 144 3.72 -6.68 4.95
N ARG A 145 4.70 -7.47 5.38
CA ARG A 145 4.62 -8.93 5.43
C ARG A 145 4.28 -9.51 4.05
N ASP A 146 3.15 -10.18 3.92
CA ASP A 146 2.64 -10.78 2.70
C ASP A 146 1.67 -9.86 1.93
N ARG A 147 1.36 -8.66 2.47
CA ARG A 147 0.36 -7.74 1.91
C ARG A 147 0.98 -6.65 1.06
N VAL A 148 0.23 -6.26 0.03
CA VAL A 148 0.52 -5.14 -0.86
C VAL A 148 -0.67 -4.18 -0.80
N GLN A 149 -0.38 -2.90 -0.68
CA GLN A 149 -1.33 -1.79 -0.82
C GLN A 149 -0.77 -0.82 -1.86
N TYR A 150 -1.53 -0.57 -2.92
CA TYR A 150 -1.27 0.50 -3.85
C TYR A 150 -1.79 1.82 -3.28
N ALA A 151 -0.94 2.83 -3.37
CA ALA A 151 -1.15 4.14 -2.79
C ALA A 151 -0.61 5.21 -3.73
N VAL A 152 -0.96 6.46 -3.47
CA VAL A 152 -0.37 7.62 -4.14
C VAL A 152 0.61 8.36 -3.24
N VAL A 153 1.54 9.13 -3.80
CA VAL A 153 2.25 10.17 -3.05
C VAL A 153 1.26 11.29 -2.77
N GLY A 154 0.82 11.39 -1.51
CA GLY A 154 -0.25 12.29 -1.07
C GLY A 154 0.25 13.48 -0.25
N ASP A 155 1.36 13.30 0.47
CA ASP A 155 1.92 14.36 1.31
C ASP A 155 3.46 14.44 1.27
N THR A 156 4.00 15.49 1.88
CA THR A 156 5.41 15.69 2.14
C THR A 156 5.67 15.92 3.62
N GLY A 157 6.47 15.04 4.22
CA GLY A 157 6.80 15.08 5.64
C GLY A 157 8.06 15.90 5.95
N PRO A 158 8.62 15.76 7.17
CA PRO A 158 9.85 16.41 7.57
C PRO A 158 11.04 16.10 6.64
N ARG A 159 12.08 16.92 6.70
CA ARG A 159 13.23 16.82 5.76
C ARG A 159 14.19 15.68 6.06
N ASP A 160 14.14 15.09 7.25
CA ASP A 160 15.08 14.10 7.77
C ASP A 160 14.42 12.89 8.44
N ILE A 161 13.09 12.79 8.38
CA ILE A 161 12.29 11.63 8.81
C ILE A 161 11.62 11.00 7.57
N ILE A 162 11.48 9.68 7.57
CA ILE A 162 10.79 8.92 6.51
C ILE A 162 10.08 7.72 7.13
N GLY A 163 8.96 7.31 6.53
CA GLY A 163 8.19 6.17 7.03
C GLY A 163 6.77 6.54 7.45
N GLU A 164 6.12 7.50 6.79
CA GLU A 164 4.75 7.88 7.12
C GLU A 164 3.78 7.46 6.00
N ALA A 165 2.57 7.06 6.37
CA ALA A 165 1.49 6.73 5.42
C ALA A 165 0.11 6.97 6.03
N SER A 166 -0.90 7.13 5.16
CA SER A 166 -2.25 7.44 5.61
C SER A 166 -2.89 6.33 6.44
N TYR A 167 -3.88 6.71 7.25
CA TYR A 167 -4.77 5.76 7.96
C TYR A 167 -5.27 4.64 7.03
N ALA A 168 -5.71 4.99 5.81
CA ALA A 168 -6.22 4.03 4.83
C ALA A 168 -5.13 3.05 4.36
N THR A 169 -3.90 3.51 4.14
CA THR A 169 -2.77 2.65 3.78
C THR A 169 -2.48 1.64 4.89
N ALA A 170 -2.38 2.10 6.14
CA ALA A 170 -2.13 1.22 7.28
C ALA A 170 -3.24 0.18 7.45
N TYR A 171 -4.50 0.62 7.37
CA TYR A 171 -5.67 -0.27 7.46
C TYR A 171 -5.65 -1.37 6.38
N GLY A 172 -5.37 -1.02 5.12
CA GLY A 172 -5.28 -1.98 4.01
C GLY A 172 -4.16 -3.01 4.19
N LEU A 173 -3.04 -2.60 4.81
CA LEU A 173 -1.93 -3.49 5.16
C LEU A 173 -2.18 -4.32 6.43
N GLY A 174 -3.30 -4.15 7.11
CA GLY A 174 -3.58 -4.80 8.39
C GLY A 174 -2.68 -4.30 9.54
N ILE A 175 -2.15 -3.09 9.40
CA ILE A 175 -1.45 -2.35 10.46
C ILE A 175 -2.51 -1.59 11.28
N ASN A 176 -2.30 -1.44 12.59
CA ASN A 176 -3.20 -0.65 13.42
C ASN A 176 -3.16 0.81 12.94
N PRO A 177 -4.25 1.40 12.43
CA PRO A 177 -4.20 2.73 11.82
C PRO A 177 -4.44 3.86 12.84
N ASP A 178 -4.39 3.58 14.14
CA ASP A 178 -4.54 4.59 15.19
C ASP A 178 -3.35 5.58 15.18
N PRO A 179 -3.55 6.90 14.95
CA PRO A 179 -2.46 7.87 14.91
C PRO A 179 -1.74 8.09 16.24
N HIS A 180 -2.30 7.65 17.37
CA HIS A 180 -1.66 7.82 18.68
C HIS A 180 -0.72 6.68 19.08
N GLY A 181 -0.94 5.47 18.57
CA GLY A 181 -0.21 4.28 19.04
C GLY A 181 -0.34 3.08 18.11
N GLY A 182 -0.82 3.30 16.90
CA GLY A 182 -0.80 2.36 15.81
C GLY A 182 0.53 2.37 15.08
N GLY A 183 0.48 2.11 13.78
CA GLY A 183 1.67 2.01 12.96
C GLY A 183 2.40 0.69 13.07
N ALA A 184 3.58 0.63 12.47
CA ALA A 184 4.48 -0.50 12.52
C ALA A 184 5.91 -0.01 12.81
N PRO A 185 6.62 -0.54 13.82
CA PRO A 185 7.94 -0.02 14.21
C PRO A 185 9.06 -0.36 13.21
N SER A 186 8.79 -1.22 12.22
CA SER A 186 9.68 -1.56 11.11
C SER A 186 8.97 -2.53 10.16
N GLY A 187 9.60 -2.77 9.01
CA GLY A 187 9.23 -3.87 8.12
C GLY A 187 8.32 -3.47 6.97
N VAL A 188 8.03 -2.18 6.83
CA VAL A 188 7.28 -1.64 5.70
C VAL A 188 8.26 -1.26 4.60
N THR A 189 7.99 -1.70 3.39
CA THR A 189 8.77 -1.35 2.20
C THR A 189 7.91 -0.51 1.27
N TYR A 190 8.39 0.67 0.96
CA TYR A 190 7.74 1.64 0.09
C TYR A 190 8.44 1.58 -1.25
N ILE A 191 7.70 1.32 -2.33
CA ILE A 191 8.24 1.23 -3.70
C ILE A 191 7.47 2.24 -4.55
N VAL A 192 8.08 3.37 -4.87
CA VAL A 192 7.46 4.43 -5.68
C VAL A 192 7.92 4.28 -7.12
N PHE A 193 6.97 4.04 -8.02
CA PHE A 193 7.26 3.87 -9.44
C PHE A 193 7.59 5.22 -10.08
N LYS A 194 8.76 5.31 -10.69
CA LYS A 194 9.26 6.55 -11.31
C LYS A 194 8.36 6.96 -12.46
N ASN A 195 8.24 8.27 -12.65
CA ASN A 195 7.46 8.89 -13.73
C ASN A 195 5.96 8.54 -13.78
N SER A 196 5.44 7.78 -12.82
CA SER A 196 4.01 7.44 -12.71
C SER A 196 3.20 8.61 -12.17
N ARG A 197 1.90 8.65 -12.51
CA ARG A 197 0.93 9.57 -11.91
C ARG A 197 -0.51 9.11 -12.16
N VAL A 198 -1.32 9.16 -11.12
CA VAL A 198 -2.78 9.09 -11.18
C VAL A 198 -3.37 10.50 -11.10
N SER A 199 -4.42 10.74 -11.89
CA SER A 199 -5.18 11.98 -11.90
C SER A 199 -6.63 11.66 -12.29
N PRO A 200 -7.62 11.94 -11.44
CA PRO A 200 -7.53 12.69 -10.18
C PRO A 200 -6.85 11.88 -9.06
N ILE A 201 -6.11 12.54 -8.16
CA ILE A 201 -5.26 11.88 -7.14
C ILE A 201 -6.08 11.03 -6.15
N GLU A 202 -7.33 11.43 -5.92
CA GLU A 202 -8.28 10.75 -5.05
C GLU A 202 -8.89 9.48 -5.66
N ASP A 203 -8.59 9.15 -6.91
CA ASP A 203 -9.03 7.92 -7.55
C ASP A 203 -8.17 6.73 -7.12
N HIS A 204 -8.54 6.13 -6.00
CA HIS A 204 -7.87 4.93 -5.49
C HIS A 204 -7.99 3.75 -6.46
N ALA A 205 -9.10 3.59 -7.19
CA ALA A 205 -9.24 2.51 -8.16
C ALA A 205 -8.23 2.64 -9.30
N ALA A 206 -8.01 3.87 -9.80
CA ALA A 206 -6.96 4.15 -10.79
C ALA A 206 -5.55 3.92 -10.22
N ALA A 207 -5.32 4.19 -8.93
CA ALA A 207 -4.07 3.86 -8.25
C ALA A 207 -3.81 2.35 -8.17
N VAL A 208 -4.86 1.55 -7.93
CA VAL A 208 -4.78 0.09 -7.96
C VAL A 208 -4.47 -0.41 -9.37
N GLU A 209 -5.22 0.04 -10.38
CA GLU A 209 -5.03 -0.38 -11.78
C GLU A 209 -3.61 -0.04 -12.28
N THR A 210 -3.20 1.21 -12.08
CA THR A 210 -1.87 1.69 -12.51
C THR A 210 -0.77 1.00 -11.71
N GLY A 211 -0.96 0.85 -10.39
CA GLY A 211 0.00 0.21 -9.49
C GLY A 211 0.22 -1.26 -9.83
N GLU A 212 -0.86 -2.00 -10.10
CA GLU A 212 -0.80 -3.39 -10.54
C GLU A 212 -0.03 -3.54 -11.85
N GLN A 213 -0.33 -2.69 -12.85
CA GLN A 213 0.38 -2.71 -14.13
C GLN A 213 1.88 -2.46 -13.94
N LEU A 214 2.25 -1.42 -13.19
CA LEU A 214 3.64 -1.06 -12.94
C LEU A 214 4.36 -2.12 -12.11
N ALA A 215 3.68 -2.71 -11.12
CA ALA A 215 4.22 -3.79 -10.31
C ALA A 215 4.49 -5.05 -11.15
N LYS A 216 3.57 -5.43 -12.04
CA LYS A 216 3.75 -6.56 -12.97
C LYS A 216 4.96 -6.35 -13.87
N GLN A 217 5.07 -5.17 -14.50
CA GLN A 217 6.24 -4.80 -15.30
C GLN A 217 7.51 -4.86 -14.46
N PHE A 218 7.48 -4.28 -13.25
CA PHE A 218 8.61 -4.24 -12.35
C PHE A 218 9.08 -5.64 -11.98
N VAL A 219 8.20 -6.61 -11.69
CA VAL A 219 8.58 -8.00 -11.37
C VAL A 219 8.86 -8.87 -12.61
N GLY A 220 8.78 -8.32 -13.82
CA GLY A 220 9.04 -9.04 -15.07
C GLY A 220 7.87 -9.90 -15.57
N GLN A 221 6.65 -9.61 -15.13
CA GLN A 221 5.40 -10.20 -15.61
C GLN A 221 4.77 -9.25 -16.64
N ALA A 222 5.34 -9.15 -17.84
CA ALA A 222 4.63 -8.45 -18.92
C ALA A 222 3.44 -9.31 -19.37
N ASP A 223 2.29 -8.68 -19.67
CA ASP A 223 1.15 -9.38 -20.25
C ASP A 223 1.62 -10.09 -21.54
N SER A 224 1.66 -11.41 -21.52
CA SER A 224 1.81 -12.23 -22.71
C SER A 224 0.57 -11.99 -23.56
N VAL A 225 0.65 -11.03 -24.48
CA VAL A 225 -0.26 -10.97 -25.61
C VAL A 225 0.01 -12.23 -26.41
N ASP A 226 -0.86 -13.23 -26.26
CA ASP A 226 -0.91 -14.39 -27.14
C ASP A 226 -1.12 -13.87 -28.56
N THR A 227 -0.04 -13.68 -29.31
CA THR A 227 -0.09 -13.65 -30.76
C THR A 227 -0.47 -15.05 -31.20
N VAL A 228 -1.75 -15.26 -31.45
CA VAL A 228 -2.22 -16.35 -32.29
C VAL A 228 -1.63 -16.09 -33.66
N GLU A 229 -0.51 -16.75 -33.96
CA GLU A 229 -0.04 -16.91 -35.33
C GLU A 229 -1.10 -17.74 -36.07
N GLU A 230 -1.94 -17.06 -36.83
CA GLU A 230 -2.83 -17.68 -37.81
C GLU A 230 -1.95 -18.17 -38.96
N SER A 231 -1.63 -19.46 -38.96
CA SER A 231 -0.94 -20.11 -40.06
C SER A 231 -1.90 -20.21 -41.26
N ASP A 232 -1.59 -19.45 -42.31
CA ASP A 232 -2.07 -19.67 -43.68
C ASP A 232 -1.87 -21.14 -44.08
N GLU A 233 -2.96 -21.91 -44.20
CA GLU A 233 -2.95 -23.13 -45.00
C GLU A 233 -3.75 -22.88 -46.28
N SER A 234 -2.98 -22.62 -47.33
CA SER A 234 -3.44 -22.57 -48.72
C SER A 234 -3.79 -24.00 -49.15
N VAL A 235 -5.09 -24.25 -49.37
CA VAL A 235 -5.54 -25.45 -50.08
C VAL A 235 -6.01 -25.04 -51.47
N ASP A 236 -5.12 -25.29 -52.41
CA ASP A 236 -5.40 -25.45 -53.84
C ASP A 236 -6.20 -26.75 -54.05
N GLY A 237 -7.20 -26.72 -54.95
CA GLY A 237 -7.79 -27.94 -55.52
C GLY A 237 -9.30 -27.90 -55.79
N GLY A 238 -9.68 -27.64 -57.05
CA GLY A 238 -10.93 -28.15 -57.64
C GLY A 238 -11.74 -27.15 -58.45
#